data_AF-A0A7S0LGE3-F1
#
_entry.id   AF-A0A7S0LGE3-F1
#
_cell.length_a   1.000
_cell.length_b   1.000
_cell.length_c   1.000
_cell.angle_alpha   90.00
_cell.angle_beta   90.00
_cell.angle_gamma   90.00
#
_symmetry.space_group_name_H-M   'P 1'
#
loop_
_entity.id
_entity.type
_entity.pdbx_description
1 polymer ?
#
loop_
_entity_poly.entity_id
_entity_poly.type
_entity_poly.pdbx_seq_one_letter_code
_entity_poly.pdbx_strand_id
1 'polypeptide(L)'
;GEAISIERFLNLRYDGTDVGLMMLEDAEWDFADGFEAQYEREFGFRLPGRAVMVDDIRVRGIGKSDGVKQEELPCVGRVPIPIDTKPAYFDSGWQPTPSYS
;
A
#
# COMPACT_ATOMS: atom_id res chain seq x y z
N GLY A 1 -22.82 -9.59 -9.32
CA GLY A 1 -22.11 -10.81 -9.72
C GLY A 1 -20.72 -10.72 -9.18
N GLU A 2 -20.31 -11.70 -8.37
CA GLU A 2 -19.02 -11.66 -7.68
C GLU A 2 -17.89 -11.81 -8.72
N ALA A 3 -17.15 -10.73 -8.96
CA ALA A 3 -16.03 -10.71 -9.90
C ALA A 3 -14.76 -11.06 -9.12
N ILE A 4 -14.17 -12.22 -9.42
CA ILE A 4 -12.86 -12.61 -8.91
C ILE A 4 -11.81 -12.11 -9.89
N SER A 5 -10.88 -11.25 -9.44
CA SER A 5 -9.67 -10.91 -10.19
C SER A 5 -8.50 -11.77 -9.74
N ILE A 6 -7.64 -12.16 -10.68
CA ILE A 6 -6.46 -12.98 -10.43
C ILE A 6 -5.21 -12.15 -10.70
N GLU A 7 -4.25 -12.22 -9.80
CA GLU A 7 -2.90 -11.68 -9.98
C GLU A 7 -1.88 -12.81 -9.82
N ARG A 8 -0.84 -12.80 -10.64
CA ARG A 8 0.24 -13.81 -10.62
C ARG A 8 1.55 -13.12 -10.29
N PHE A 9 2.36 -13.79 -9.51
CA PHE A 9 3.67 -13.29 -9.10
C PHE A 9 4.71 -14.38 -9.26
N LEU A 10 5.93 -13.98 -9.59
CA LEU A 10 7.12 -14.83 -9.50
C LEU A 10 8.08 -14.23 -8.48
N ASN A 11 8.63 -15.07 -7.60
CA ASN A 11 9.80 -14.68 -6.83
C ASN A 11 11.04 -15.08 -7.63
N LEU A 12 11.87 -14.08 -7.92
CA LEU A 12 13.00 -14.19 -8.81
C LEU A 12 14.28 -13.76 -8.09
N ARG A 13 15.40 -14.37 -8.46
CA ARG A 13 16.73 -13.96 -7.98
C ARG A 13 17.78 -14.24 -9.02
N TYR A 14 18.94 -13.59 -8.89
CA TYR A 14 20.09 -14.01 -9.68
C TYR A 14 20.68 -15.31 -9.12
N ASP A 15 21.15 -16.18 -10.02
CA ASP A 15 21.85 -17.40 -9.63
C ASP A 15 23.09 -17.07 -8.75
N GLY A 16 23.30 -17.90 -7.73
CA GLY A 16 24.34 -17.70 -6.71
C GLY A 16 24.15 -16.46 -5.81
N THR A 17 22.94 -15.89 -5.75
CA THR A 17 22.57 -14.87 -4.75
C THR A 17 21.47 -15.38 -3.82
N ASP A 18 21.38 -14.82 -2.61
CA ASP A 18 20.35 -15.12 -1.61
C ASP A 18 19.21 -14.09 -1.58
N VAL A 19 19.31 -13.04 -2.40
CA VAL A 19 18.36 -11.94 -2.43
C VAL A 19 17.43 -12.10 -3.62
N GLY A 20 16.14 -12.30 -3.34
CA GLY A 20 15.09 -12.38 -4.34
C GLY A 20 14.11 -11.21 -4.28
N LEU A 21 13.44 -10.95 -5.39
CA LEU A 21 12.40 -9.94 -5.56
C LEU A 21 11.12 -10.59 -6.07
N MET A 22 9.99 -10.14 -5.53
CA MET A 22 8.67 -10.55 -5.97
C MET A 22 8.19 -9.66 -7.09
N MET A 23 7.98 -10.24 -8.27
CA MET A 23 7.51 -9.52 -9.44
C MET A 23 6.04 -9.87 -9.69
N LEU A 24 5.19 -8.87 -9.89
CA LEU A 24 3.82 -9.03 -10.35
C LEU A 24 3.81 -9.18 -11.87
N GLU A 25 2.94 -10.05 -12.39
CA GLU A 25 2.67 -10.18 -13.82
C GLU A 25 2.14 -8.86 -14.38
N ASP A 26 2.73 -8.42 -15.50
CA ASP A 26 2.35 -7.20 -16.19
C ASP A 26 2.18 -7.51 -17.68
N ALA A 27 1.34 -6.73 -18.36
CA ALA A 27 1.12 -6.89 -19.79
C ALA A 27 2.22 -6.24 -20.64
N GLU A 28 2.99 -5.31 -20.07
CA GLU A 28 3.97 -4.50 -20.79
C GLU A 28 5.40 -5.08 -20.75
N TRP A 29 5.70 -6.02 -19.84
CA TRP A 29 7.04 -6.55 -19.66
C TRP A 29 7.06 -8.04 -19.30
N ASP A 30 8.11 -8.73 -19.73
CA ASP A 30 8.42 -10.06 -19.22
C ASP A 30 9.04 -9.98 -17.82
N PHE A 31 8.75 -10.97 -17.00
CA PHE A 31 9.22 -11.09 -15.62
C PHE A 31 10.72 -10.87 -15.46
N ALA A 32 11.55 -11.37 -16.39
CA ALA A 32 12.99 -11.20 -16.34
C ALA A 32 13.39 -9.72 -16.50
N ASP A 33 12.82 -9.00 -17.49
CA ASP A 33 13.17 -7.62 -17.77
C ASP A 33 12.82 -6.68 -16.61
N GLY A 34 11.64 -6.82 -16.04
CA GLY A 34 11.28 -5.99 -14.89
C GLY A 34 11.90 -6.45 -13.58
N PHE A 35 12.29 -7.72 -13.45
CA PHE A 35 13.19 -8.13 -12.37
C PHE A 35 14.52 -7.38 -12.48
N GLU A 36 15.18 -7.37 -13.65
CA GLU A 36 16.44 -6.64 -13.81
C GLU A 36 16.28 -5.14 -13.53
N ALA A 37 15.21 -4.53 -14.02
CA ALA A 37 14.94 -3.12 -13.79
C ALA A 37 14.65 -2.82 -12.31
N GLN A 38 13.89 -3.68 -11.61
CA GLN A 38 13.62 -3.52 -10.18
C GLN A 38 14.87 -3.79 -9.33
N TYR A 39 15.66 -4.80 -9.69
CA TYR A 39 16.92 -5.12 -9.02
C TYR A 39 17.91 -3.96 -9.13
N GLU A 40 18.05 -3.37 -10.31
CA GLU A 40 18.88 -2.17 -10.51
C GLU A 40 18.36 -0.96 -9.71
N ARG A 41 17.03 -0.76 -9.65
CA ARG A 41 16.45 0.31 -8.83
C ARG A 41 16.71 0.11 -7.34
N GLU A 42 16.60 -1.12 -6.84
CA GLU A 42 16.74 -1.45 -5.41
C GLU A 42 18.21 -1.43 -4.95
N PHE A 43 19.12 -1.98 -5.76
CA PHE A 43 20.53 -2.19 -5.38
C PHE A 43 21.52 -1.28 -6.10
N GLY A 44 21.10 -0.59 -7.15
CA GLY A 44 21.94 0.33 -7.93
C GLY A 44 22.84 -0.35 -8.97
N PHE A 45 22.68 -1.65 -9.22
CA PHE A 45 23.46 -2.41 -10.22
C PHE A 45 22.72 -3.65 -10.73
N ARG A 46 23.18 -4.21 -11.85
CA ARG A 46 22.76 -5.53 -12.38
C ARG A 46 23.89 -6.54 -12.31
N LEU A 47 23.57 -7.82 -12.45
CA LEU A 47 24.54 -8.92 -12.53
C LEU A 47 24.54 -9.54 -13.94
N PRO A 48 25.12 -8.87 -14.96
CA PRO A 48 25.06 -9.33 -16.34
C PRO A 48 25.71 -10.71 -16.49
N GLY A 49 25.10 -11.56 -17.32
CA GLY A 49 25.56 -12.92 -17.56
C GLY A 49 25.18 -13.92 -16.46
N ARG A 50 24.46 -13.50 -15.41
CA ARG A 50 23.83 -14.42 -14.46
C ARG A 50 22.42 -14.77 -14.89
N ALA A 51 22.07 -16.04 -14.72
CA ALA A 51 20.70 -16.49 -14.93
C ALA A 51 19.78 -15.90 -13.87
N VAL A 52 18.57 -15.55 -14.27
CA VAL A 52 17.46 -15.23 -13.36
C VAL A 52 16.75 -16.54 -13.03
N MET A 53 16.74 -16.92 -11.76
CA MET A 53 16.15 -18.13 -11.24
C MET A 53 14.75 -17.82 -10.72
N VAL A 54 13.79 -18.73 -10.97
CA VAL A 54 12.46 -18.70 -10.37
C VAL A 54 12.47 -19.58 -9.13
N ASP A 55 12.28 -18.97 -7.97
CA ASP A 55 12.21 -19.72 -6.70
C ASP A 55 10.79 -20.24 -6.45
N ASP A 56 9.76 -19.42 -6.68
CA ASP A 56 8.36 -19.83 -6.54
C ASP A 56 7.38 -19.01 -7.39
N ILE A 57 6.18 -19.58 -7.53
CA ILE A 57 5.01 -19.01 -8.22
C ILE A 57 3.93 -18.75 -7.19
N ARG A 58 3.39 -17.52 -7.18
CA ARG A 58 2.27 -17.13 -6.31
C ARG A 58 1.09 -16.64 -7.12
N VAL A 59 -0.11 -17.09 -6.77
CA VAL A 59 -1.37 -16.64 -7.38
C VAL A 59 -2.27 -16.06 -6.30
N ARG A 60 -2.72 -14.82 -6.48
CA ARG A 60 -3.64 -14.11 -5.56
C ARG A 60 -5.00 -13.94 -6.23
N GLY A 61 -6.03 -14.56 -5.66
CA GLY A 61 -7.42 -14.34 -6.04
C GLY A 61 -8.07 -13.30 -5.15
N ILE A 62 -8.69 -12.28 -5.76
CA ILE A 62 -9.30 -11.16 -5.06
C ILE A 62 -10.81 -11.16 -5.36
N GLY A 63 -11.61 -11.42 -4.33
CA GLY A 63 -13.06 -11.24 -4.39
C GLY A 63 -13.43 -9.79 -4.14
N LYS A 64 -14.25 -9.20 -5.02
CA LYS A 64 -14.77 -7.83 -4.84
C LYS A 64 -16.16 -7.89 -4.21
N SER A 65 -16.32 -7.20 -3.08
CA SER A 65 -17.62 -6.90 -2.47
C SER A 65 -17.94 -5.42 -2.63
N ASP A 66 -19.22 -5.08 -2.63
CA ASP A 66 -19.66 -3.70 -2.58
C ASP A 66 -19.23 -3.12 -1.23
N GLY A 67 -18.20 -2.28 -1.25
CA GLY A 67 -17.64 -1.66 -0.05
C GLY A 67 -18.64 -0.77 0.68
N VAL A 68 -18.30 -0.37 1.91
CA VAL A 68 -19.08 0.63 2.64
C VAL A 68 -19.05 1.94 1.85
N LYS A 69 -20.23 2.46 1.48
CA LYS A 69 -20.33 3.78 0.87
C LYS A 69 -19.93 4.82 1.91
N GLN A 70 -18.81 5.50 1.66
CA GLN A 70 -18.48 6.69 2.41
C GLN A 70 -19.42 7.81 1.93
N GLU A 71 -20.24 8.33 2.85
CA GLU A 71 -21.05 9.50 2.57
C GLU A 71 -20.20 10.76 2.74
N GLU A 72 -20.20 11.62 1.72
CA GLU A 72 -19.65 12.96 1.86
C GLU A 72 -20.60 13.79 2.72
N LEU A 73 -20.15 14.16 3.91
CA LEU A 73 -20.90 15.09 4.74
C LEU A 73 -20.84 16.49 4.09
N PRO A 74 -21.97 17.20 3.95
CA PRO A 74 -21.95 18.56 3.47
C PRO A 74 -21.12 19.43 4.42
N CYS A 75 -20.35 20.37 3.86
CA CYS A 75 -19.69 21.41 4.65
C CYS A 75 -20.75 22.31 5.27
N VAL A 76 -21.25 21.95 6.45
CA VAL A 76 -22.14 22.79 7.22
C VAL A 76 -21.26 23.86 7.87
N GLY A 77 -21.26 25.08 7.32
CA GLY A 77 -20.48 26.23 7.83
C GLY A 77 -20.91 26.73 9.23
N ARG A 78 -21.63 25.91 10.00
CA ARG A 78 -22.03 26.22 11.36
C ARG A 78 -20.93 25.77 12.31
N VAL A 79 -20.35 26.72 13.04
CA VAL A 79 -19.49 26.40 14.18
C VAL A 79 -20.34 25.61 15.19
N PRO A 80 -19.91 24.41 15.61
CA PRO A 80 -20.65 23.63 16.59
C PRO A 80 -20.79 24.43 17.90
N ILE A 81 -21.94 24.31 18.55
CA ILE A 81 -22.18 24.98 19.84
C ILE A 81 -21.56 24.10 20.93
N PRO A 82 -20.71 24.64 21.81
CA PRO A 82 -20.19 23.89 22.95
C PRO A 82 -21.32 23.33 23.82
N ILE A 83 -21.22 22.05 24.16
CA ILE A 83 -22.16 21.37 25.07
C ILE A 83 -21.82 21.70 26.52
N ASP A 84 -20.52 21.76 26.81
CA ASP A 84 -19.98 22.11 28.12
C ASP A 84 -18.59 22.73 27.95
N THR A 85 -18.14 23.49 28.94
CA THR A 85 -16.80 24.08 28.99
C THR A 85 -16.16 23.81 30.35
N LYS A 86 -15.04 23.07 30.34
CA LYS A 86 -14.29 22.72 31.56
C LYS A 86 -12.86 23.25 31.49
N PRO A 87 -12.22 23.53 32.64
CA PRO A 87 -10.80 23.88 32.64
C PRO A 87 -9.95 22.65 32.26
N ALA A 88 -9.07 22.81 31.28
CA ALA A 88 -8.03 21.84 30.94
C ALA A 88 -6.65 22.49 31.07
N TYR A 89 -5.66 21.73 31.50
CA TYR A 89 -4.30 22.22 31.70
C TYR A 89 -3.46 21.96 30.44
N PHE A 90 -2.85 23.01 29.91
CA PHE A 90 -1.89 22.97 28.80
C PHE A 90 -0.57 23.62 29.23
N ASP A 91 0.43 23.67 28.36
CA ASP A 91 1.76 24.26 28.66
C ASP A 91 1.70 25.74 29.08
N SER A 92 0.61 26.44 28.74
CA SER A 92 0.34 27.82 29.16
C SER A 92 -0.58 27.94 30.39
N GLY A 93 -0.87 26.82 31.06
CA GLY A 93 -1.69 26.74 32.28
C GLY A 93 -3.14 26.31 32.03
N TRP A 94 -4.00 26.62 33.00
CA TRP A 94 -5.43 26.30 32.94
C TRP A 94 -6.16 27.16 31.91
N GLN A 95 -6.85 26.52 30.97
CA GLN A 95 -7.63 27.17 29.93
C GLN A 95 -9.08 26.67 29.86
N PRO A 96 -10.07 27.55 29.62
CA PRO A 96 -11.45 27.13 29.36
C PRO A 96 -11.52 26.36 28.04
N THR A 97 -11.93 25.10 28.10
CA THR A 97 -11.92 24.19 26.94
C THR A 97 -13.34 23.71 26.62
N PRO A 98 -13.91 24.10 25.46
CA PRO A 98 -15.24 23.67 25.06
C PRO A 98 -15.24 22.21 24.57
N SER A 99 -16.31 21.50 24.88
CA SER A 99 -16.59 20.15 24.38
C SER A 99 -17.76 20.19 23.39
N TYR A 100 -17.68 19.38 22.34
CA TYR A 100 -18.66 19.31 21.25
C TYR A 100 -19.08 17.84 21.04
N SER A 101 -20.28 17.58 20.49
CA SER A 101 -20.75 16.24 20.07
C SER A 101 -21.10 16.22 18.60
#